data_AF-A0A3P7PH60-F1
#
_entry.id   AF-A0A3P7PH60-F1
#
_cell.length_a   1.000
_cell.length_b   1.000
_cell.length_c   1.000
_cell.angle_alpha   90.00
_cell.angle_beta   90.00
_cell.angle_gamma   90.00
#
_symmetry.space_group_name_H-M   'P 1'
#
loop_
_entity.id
_entity.type
_entity.pdbx_description
1 polymer ?
#
loop_
_entity_poly.entity_id
_entity_poly.type
_entity_poly.pdbx_seq_one_letter_code
_entity_poly.pdbx_strand_id
1 'polypeptide(L)'
;MKASPELNGKLNLIVTAEHGMAQIPLQNRIELHKVLTYSKMYKGSNSPGLVGLWPQPGYNATFLYQKINDSITAGTLKNCRVWLKENLQEPFHLARSYRMPPVFLLGDSGYLVNIQKNSFTIKPDKKGTYCALAALLFAFLFLP
;
A
#
# COMPACT_ATOMS: atom_id res chain seq x y z
N MET A 1 7.34 25.10 27.55
CA MET A 1 6.39 24.05 27.95
C MET A 1 5.84 24.40 29.32
N LYS A 2 4.52 24.34 29.52
CA LYS A 2 3.91 24.64 30.83
C LYS A 2 3.94 23.36 31.66
N ALA A 3 4.64 23.36 32.79
CA ALA A 3 4.69 22.21 33.68
C ALA A 3 3.38 22.12 34.49
N SER A 4 2.86 20.90 34.65
CA SER A 4 1.78 20.60 35.61
C SER A 4 2.36 19.78 36.76
N PRO A 5 3.00 20.44 37.77
CA PRO A 5 3.69 19.76 38.87
C PRO A 5 2.78 18.85 39.70
N GLU A 6 1.47 19.13 39.72
CA GLU A 6 0.41 18.32 40.36
C GLU A 6 0.39 16.84 39.94
N LEU A 7 0.79 16.54 38.70
CA LEU A 7 0.74 15.21 38.09
C LEU A 7 2.08 14.46 38.15
N ASN A 8 3.13 15.10 38.68
CA ASN A 8 4.46 14.50 38.77
C ASN A 8 4.43 13.28 39.70
N GLY A 9 4.92 12.14 39.21
CA GLY A 9 4.93 10.86 39.95
C GLY A 9 3.57 10.19 40.14
N LYS A 10 2.48 10.73 39.54
CA LYS A 10 1.11 10.21 39.67
C LYS A 10 0.49 9.76 38.34
N LEU A 11 1.16 10.02 37.22
CA LEU A 11 0.66 9.74 35.87
C LEU A 11 1.56 8.73 35.16
N ASN A 12 0.97 7.66 34.65
CA ASN A 12 1.60 6.79 33.66
C ASN A 12 1.14 7.24 32.27
N LEU A 13 2.06 7.82 31.50
CA LEU A 13 1.77 8.34 30.16
C LEU A 13 2.23 7.35 29.10
N ILE A 14 1.31 6.94 28.22
CA ILE A 14 1.62 6.18 27.01
C ILE A 14 1.48 7.11 25.81
N VAL A 15 2.60 7.39 25.15
CA VAL A 15 2.65 8.10 23.87
C VAL A 15 3.01 7.10 22.79
N THR A 16 2.16 6.98 21.77
CA THR A 16 2.33 6.02 20.68
C THR A 16 1.99 6.66 19.34
N ALA A 17 2.44 6.02 18.26
CA ALA A 17 2.12 6.37 16.89
C ALA A 17 1.67 5.10 16.16
N GLU A 18 0.68 5.24 15.28
CA GLU A 18 0.09 4.12 14.52
C GLU A 18 1.02 3.58 13.42
N HIS A 19 1.79 4.45 12.76
CA HIS A 19 2.73 4.08 11.70
C HIS A 19 3.80 5.15 11.46
N GLY A 20 4.88 4.74 10.79
CA GLY A 20 5.90 5.66 10.28
C GLY A 20 5.53 6.34 8.96
N MET A 21 6.43 7.17 8.46
CA MET A 21 6.34 7.83 7.16
C MET A 21 7.60 7.54 6.35
N ALA A 22 7.47 7.43 5.03
CA ALA A 22 8.59 7.26 4.12
C ALA A 22 8.53 8.31 2.99
N GLN A 23 9.72 8.81 2.62
CA GLN A 23 9.88 9.72 1.50
C GLN A 23 10.05 8.91 0.21
N ILE A 24 9.12 9.09 -0.73
CA ILE A 24 9.06 8.32 -1.98
C ILE A 24 9.38 9.24 -3.17
N PRO A 25 10.49 8.99 -3.90
CA PRO A 25 10.85 9.75 -5.10
C PRO A 25 9.78 9.67 -6.19
N LEU A 26 9.60 10.72 -6.98
CA LEU A 26 8.59 10.79 -8.07
C LEU A 26 8.73 9.68 -9.12
N GLN A 27 9.94 9.18 -9.35
CA GLN A 27 10.21 8.08 -10.28
C GLN A 27 9.77 6.70 -9.73
N ASN A 28 9.60 6.57 -8.42
CA ASN A 28 9.23 5.32 -7.77
C ASN A 28 7.69 5.18 -7.71
N ARG A 29 7.06 5.20 -8.89
CA ARG A 29 5.61 5.07 -9.07
C ARG A 29 5.30 3.80 -9.87
N ILE A 30 4.50 2.93 -9.29
CA ILE A 30 3.96 1.74 -9.94
C ILE A 30 2.63 2.15 -10.57
N GLU A 31 2.61 2.31 -11.89
CA GLU A 31 1.47 2.86 -12.62
C GLU A 31 0.42 1.79 -12.95
N LEU A 32 -0.30 1.30 -11.93
CA LEU A 32 -1.33 0.26 -12.08
C LEU A 32 -2.42 0.67 -13.07
N HIS A 33 -2.74 1.96 -13.15
CA HIS A 33 -3.74 2.49 -14.07
C HIS A 33 -3.44 2.23 -15.56
N LYS A 34 -2.18 1.91 -15.93
CA LYS A 34 -1.79 1.52 -17.29
C LYS A 34 -2.22 0.09 -17.64
N VAL A 35 -2.45 -0.74 -16.63
CA VAL A 35 -2.79 -2.16 -16.77
C VAL A 35 -4.26 -2.40 -16.50
N LEU A 36 -4.80 -1.78 -15.44
CA LEU A 36 -6.18 -1.91 -15.00
C LEU A 36 -6.89 -0.56 -14.99
N THR A 37 -8.13 -0.54 -15.50
CA THR A 37 -8.95 0.66 -15.47
C THR A 37 -9.72 0.75 -14.15
N TYR A 38 -9.36 1.73 -13.31
CA TYR A 38 -10.05 2.01 -12.04
C TYR A 38 -11.53 2.29 -12.24
N SER A 39 -12.38 1.86 -11.30
CA SER A 39 -13.85 1.93 -11.34
C SER A 39 -14.55 1.17 -12.47
N LYS A 40 -13.88 0.82 -13.57
CA LYS A 40 -14.41 -0.07 -14.60
C LYS A 40 -14.13 -1.54 -14.29
N MET A 41 -12.89 -1.87 -13.91
CA MET A 41 -12.46 -3.26 -13.66
C MET A 41 -12.45 -3.60 -12.17
N TYR A 42 -12.16 -2.62 -11.30
CA TYR A 42 -12.02 -2.83 -9.87
C TYR A 42 -12.26 -1.53 -9.08
N LYS A 43 -12.51 -1.68 -7.78
CA LYS A 43 -12.35 -0.63 -6.75
C LYS A 43 -11.10 -0.93 -5.93
N GLY A 44 -10.35 0.11 -5.59
CA GLY A 44 -9.07 0.01 -4.90
C GLY A 44 -9.15 0.60 -3.50
N SER A 45 -8.29 0.15 -2.58
CA SER A 45 -8.09 0.81 -1.29
C SER A 45 -7.30 2.12 -1.44
N ASN A 46 -7.48 3.05 -0.50
CA ASN A 46 -6.75 4.32 -0.48
C ASN A 46 -5.31 4.23 0.07
N SER A 47 -4.82 3.03 0.41
CA SER A 47 -3.43 2.83 0.87
C SER A 47 -2.49 2.61 -0.33
N PRO A 48 -1.57 3.54 -0.63
CA PRO A 48 -0.78 3.48 -1.86
C PRO A 48 0.38 2.50 -1.82
N GLY A 49 0.82 2.07 -0.63
CA GLY A 49 1.92 1.10 -0.50
C GLY A 49 1.44 -0.35 -0.58
N LEU A 50 0.28 -0.67 0.01
CA LEU A 50 -0.41 -1.95 -0.13
C LEU A 50 -1.84 -1.68 -0.62
N VAL A 51 -2.08 -1.96 -1.90
CA VAL A 51 -3.39 -1.76 -2.54
C VAL A 51 -4.19 -3.05 -2.50
N GLY A 52 -5.38 -2.98 -1.92
CA GLY A 52 -6.42 -3.99 -2.07
C GLY A 52 -7.30 -3.72 -3.28
N LEU A 53 -7.63 -4.75 -4.06
CA LEU A 53 -8.49 -4.63 -5.24
C LEU A 53 -9.74 -5.51 -5.09
N TRP A 54 -10.91 -4.90 -5.26
CA TRP A 54 -12.22 -5.55 -5.35
C TRP A 54 -12.71 -5.52 -6.80
N PRO A 55 -12.89 -6.68 -7.46
CA PRO A 55 -13.40 -6.73 -8.83
C PRO A 55 -14.78 -6.07 -8.96
N GLN A 56 -15.00 -5.38 -10.07
CA GLN A 56 -16.34 -4.91 -10.46
C GLN A 56 -17.13 -6.04 -11.15
N PRO A 57 -18.47 -5.93 -11.24
CA PRO A 57 -19.29 -6.88 -11.98
C PRO A 57 -18.74 -7.13 -13.40
N GLY A 58 -18.66 -8.40 -13.82
CA GLY A 58 -18.07 -8.80 -15.10
C GLY A 58 -16.56 -9.08 -15.05
N TYR A 59 -15.90 -8.84 -13.90
CA TYR A 59 -14.51 -9.20 -13.66
C TYR A 59 -14.40 -10.09 -12.43
N ASN A 60 -13.33 -10.89 -12.34
CA ASN A 60 -13.06 -11.73 -11.18
C ASN A 60 -11.63 -11.52 -10.65
N ALA A 61 -11.35 -12.04 -9.45
CA ALA A 61 -10.07 -11.86 -8.78
C ALA A 61 -8.91 -12.45 -9.59
N THR A 62 -9.09 -13.66 -10.13
CA THR A 62 -8.09 -14.36 -10.96
C THR A 62 -7.70 -13.56 -12.20
N PHE A 63 -8.67 -12.95 -12.88
CA PHE A 63 -8.43 -12.09 -14.04
C PHE A 63 -7.58 -10.88 -13.68
N LEU A 64 -7.90 -10.18 -12.57
CA LEU A 64 -7.10 -9.04 -12.12
C LEU A 64 -5.68 -9.47 -11.73
N TYR A 65 -5.56 -10.59 -10.99
CA TYR A 65 -4.28 -11.17 -10.61
C TYR A 65 -3.41 -11.51 -11.82
N GLN A 66 -3.95 -12.27 -12.78
CA GLN A 66 -3.23 -12.67 -14.00
C GLN A 66 -2.77 -11.46 -14.78
N LYS A 67 -3.65 -10.48 -15.01
CA LYS A 67 -3.31 -9.28 -15.78
C LYS A 67 -2.19 -8.45 -15.13
N ILE A 68 -2.17 -8.37 -13.79
CA ILE A 68 -1.07 -7.73 -13.06
C ILE A 68 0.21 -8.58 -13.16
N ASN A 69 0.11 -9.89 -12.94
CA ASN A 69 1.25 -10.81 -12.94
C ASN A 69 1.92 -10.87 -14.33
N ASP A 70 1.13 -10.92 -15.40
CA ASP A 70 1.62 -10.87 -16.78
C ASP A 70 2.32 -9.54 -17.06
N SER A 71 1.80 -8.44 -16.52
CA SER A 71 2.42 -7.11 -16.65
C SER A 71 3.73 -6.98 -15.87
N ILE A 72 3.86 -7.68 -14.74
CA ILE A 72 5.11 -7.79 -13.98
C ILE A 72 6.12 -8.62 -14.78
N THR A 73 5.69 -9.77 -15.31
CA THR A 73 6.53 -10.68 -16.10
C THR A 73 7.03 -10.01 -17.39
N ALA A 74 6.17 -9.25 -18.06
CA ALA A 74 6.52 -8.46 -19.24
C ALA A 74 7.37 -7.21 -18.92
N GLY A 75 7.60 -6.89 -17.65
CA GLY A 75 8.39 -5.74 -17.21
C GLY A 75 7.68 -4.39 -17.34
N THR A 76 6.38 -4.37 -17.61
CA THR A 76 5.55 -3.14 -17.63
C THR A 76 5.37 -2.59 -16.20
N LEU A 77 5.15 -3.48 -15.24
CA LEU A 77 5.16 -3.18 -13.81
C LEU A 77 6.45 -3.74 -13.19
N LYS A 78 7.09 -2.97 -12.31
CA LYS A 78 8.34 -3.33 -11.62
C LYS A 78 8.26 -2.92 -10.16
N ASN A 79 9.06 -3.56 -9.32
CA ASN A 79 9.17 -3.27 -7.87
C ASN A 79 7.84 -3.45 -7.12
N CYS A 80 7.09 -4.49 -7.48
CA CYS A 80 5.83 -4.82 -6.85
C CYS A 80 5.55 -6.32 -6.88
N ARG A 81 4.73 -6.78 -5.93
CA ARG A 81 4.29 -8.17 -5.81
C ARG A 81 2.77 -8.23 -5.70
N VAL A 82 2.17 -9.23 -6.33
CA VAL A 82 0.73 -9.43 -6.36
C VAL A 82 0.37 -10.80 -5.80
N TRP A 83 -0.71 -10.87 -5.00
CA TRP A 83 -1.24 -12.10 -4.45
C TRP A 83 -2.75 -12.14 -4.56
N LEU A 84 -3.28 -13.35 -4.77
CA LEU A 84 -4.65 -13.66 -4.38
C LEU A 84 -4.71 -13.76 -2.85
N LYS A 85 -5.88 -13.46 -2.28
CA LYS A 85 -6.10 -13.44 -0.83
C LYS A 85 -5.70 -14.75 -0.15
N GLU A 86 -6.03 -15.88 -0.76
CA GLU A 86 -5.71 -17.24 -0.31
C GLU A 86 -4.20 -17.55 -0.32
N ASN A 87 -3.43 -16.81 -1.12
CA ASN A 87 -1.99 -16.98 -1.27
C ASN A 87 -1.20 -15.87 -0.53
N LEU A 88 -1.88 -14.98 0.19
CA LEU A 88 -1.22 -13.94 0.95
C LEU A 88 -0.45 -14.57 2.10
N GLN A 89 0.81 -14.17 2.27
CA GLN A 89 1.70 -14.75 3.28
C GLN A 89 1.18 -14.52 4.71
N GLU A 90 1.32 -15.54 5.56
CA GLU A 90 0.82 -15.51 6.94
C GLU A 90 1.32 -14.32 7.80
N PRO A 91 2.58 -13.82 7.66
CA PRO A 91 3.06 -12.68 8.45
C PRO A 91 2.21 -11.40 8.33
N PHE A 92 1.43 -11.26 7.26
CA PHE A 92 0.52 -10.12 7.12
C PHE A 92 -0.75 -10.26 7.96
N HIS A 93 -1.19 -11.49 8.25
CA HIS A 93 -2.46 -11.80 8.93
C HIS A 93 -3.71 -11.10 8.36
N LEU A 94 -3.67 -10.67 7.09
CA LEU A 94 -4.79 -9.97 6.43
C LEU A 94 -5.77 -10.92 5.70
N ALA A 95 -5.44 -12.20 5.53
CA ALA A 95 -6.24 -13.08 4.68
C ALA A 95 -7.61 -13.49 5.29
N ARG A 96 -7.76 -13.46 6.62
CA ARG A 96 -8.87 -14.15 7.32
C ARG A 96 -10.20 -13.38 7.38
N SER A 97 -10.22 -12.10 7.03
CA SER A 97 -11.44 -11.26 7.15
C SER A 97 -12.20 -11.16 5.83
N TYR A 98 -13.54 -11.26 5.85
CA TYR A 98 -14.37 -11.06 4.65
C TYR A 98 -14.24 -9.64 4.06
N ARG A 99 -13.89 -8.65 4.90
CA ARG A 99 -13.64 -7.26 4.47
C ARG A 99 -12.35 -7.09 3.68
N MET A 100 -11.50 -8.11 3.65
CA MET A 100 -10.20 -8.05 2.99
C MET A 100 -10.35 -8.35 1.50
N PRO A 101 -9.62 -7.60 0.65
CA PRO A 101 -9.76 -7.65 -0.80
C PRO A 101 -9.42 -9.05 -1.34
N PRO A 102 -10.04 -9.48 -2.45
CA PRO A 102 -9.65 -10.70 -3.15
C PRO A 102 -8.23 -10.69 -3.73
N VAL A 103 -7.70 -9.51 -4.05
CA VAL A 103 -6.35 -9.34 -4.63
C VAL A 103 -5.59 -8.26 -3.87
N PHE A 104 -4.33 -8.53 -3.57
CA PHE A 104 -3.39 -7.60 -2.94
C PHE A 104 -2.25 -7.26 -3.90
N LEU A 105 -1.89 -5.99 -3.99
CA LEU A 105 -0.72 -5.49 -4.70
C LEU A 105 0.14 -4.67 -3.73
N LEU A 106 1.35 -5.14 -3.46
CA LEU A 106 2.32 -4.46 -2.62
C LEU A 106 3.41 -3.84 -3.48
N GLY A 107 3.67 -2.56 -3.30
CA GLY A 107 4.90 -1.94 -3.79
C GLY A 107 6.06 -2.28 -2.87
N ASP A 108 7.25 -2.51 -3.44
CA ASP A 108 8.45 -2.70 -2.63
C ASP A 108 8.79 -1.41 -1.86
N SER A 109 9.63 -1.54 -0.83
CA SER A 109 10.00 -0.39 0.01
C SER A 109 10.54 0.76 -0.85
N GLY A 110 10.04 1.97 -0.60
CA GLY A 110 10.40 3.14 -1.40
C GLY A 110 9.62 3.27 -2.71
N TYR A 111 8.57 2.47 -2.96
CA TYR A 111 7.65 2.60 -4.09
C TYR A 111 6.20 2.80 -3.63
N LEU A 112 5.40 3.42 -4.50
CA LEU A 112 3.96 3.56 -4.28
C LEU A 112 3.17 3.25 -5.55
N VAL A 113 1.94 2.76 -5.37
CA VAL A 113 1.04 2.35 -6.44
C VAL A 113 0.05 3.45 -6.79
N ASN A 114 0.01 3.79 -8.07
CA ASN A 114 -0.92 4.74 -8.66
C ASN A 114 -2.11 4.01 -9.31
N ILE A 115 -3.23 4.01 -8.59
CA ILE A 115 -4.49 3.42 -9.06
C ILE A 115 -5.17 4.25 -10.16
N GLN A 116 -4.93 5.57 -10.18
CA GLN A 116 -5.42 6.50 -11.20
C GLN A 116 -4.26 7.36 -11.72
N LYS A 117 -4.42 7.89 -12.94
CA LYS A 117 -3.47 8.84 -13.52
C LYS A 117 -3.33 10.06 -12.61
N ASN A 118 -2.11 10.53 -12.39
CA ASN A 118 -1.76 11.67 -11.52
C ASN A 118 -2.13 11.50 -10.03
N SER A 119 -2.32 10.27 -9.56
CA SER A 119 -2.39 10.00 -8.11
C SER A 119 -1.05 10.33 -7.48
N PHE A 120 -1.04 11.07 -6.37
CA PHE A 120 0.18 11.40 -5.61
C PHE A 120 1.25 12.14 -6.44
N THR A 121 0.84 13.01 -7.38
CA THR A 121 1.75 13.82 -8.22
C THR A 121 1.53 15.34 -8.16
N ILE A 122 0.59 15.86 -7.35
CA ILE A 122 0.17 17.28 -7.41
C ILE A 122 0.82 18.21 -6.35
N LYS A 123 1.56 17.69 -5.36
CA LYS A 123 2.31 18.53 -4.40
C LYS A 123 3.59 17.83 -3.94
N PRO A 124 4.65 17.80 -4.77
CA PRO A 124 5.93 17.33 -4.29
C PRO A 124 6.46 18.32 -3.25
N ASP A 125 7.19 17.84 -2.26
CA ASP A 125 7.99 18.73 -1.43
C ASP A 125 9.01 19.49 -2.31
N LYS A 126 9.72 20.48 -1.73
CA LYS A 126 10.73 21.26 -2.48
C LYS A 126 11.83 20.40 -3.12
N LYS A 127 11.93 19.11 -2.77
CA LYS A 127 12.91 18.14 -3.28
C LYS A 127 12.32 17.15 -4.30
N GLY A 128 11.07 17.31 -4.74
CA GLY A 128 10.46 16.43 -5.74
C GLY A 128 9.96 15.11 -5.19
N THR A 129 9.62 15.03 -3.90
CA THR A 129 9.24 13.78 -3.22
C THR A 129 7.89 13.85 -2.53
N TYR A 130 7.31 12.67 -2.27
CA TYR A 130 6.04 12.53 -1.56
C TYR A 130 6.26 11.75 -0.28
N CYS A 131 5.77 12.30 0.84
CA CYS A 131 5.65 11.52 2.07
C CYS A 131 4.39 10.66 1.96
N ALA A 132 4.58 9.35 1.97
CA ALA A 132 3.50 8.37 2.07
C ALA A 132 3.64 7.58 3.37
N LEU A 133 2.54 6.98 3.83
CA LEU A 133 2.61 5.94 4.84
C LEU A 133 3.65 4.92 4.39
N ALA A 134 4.61 4.60 5.26
CA ALA A 134 5.50 3.48 5.02
C ALA A 134 4.63 2.22 5.01
N ALA A 135 4.42 1.61 3.84
CA ALA A 135 3.70 0.35 3.76
C ALA A 135 4.48 -0.69 4.57
N LEU A 136 3.87 -1.13 5.68
CA LEU A 136 4.24 -2.32 6.44
C LEU A 136 5.76 -2.49 6.58
N LEU A 137 6.41 -1.51 7.21
CA LEU A 137 7.81 -1.69 7.65
C LEU A 137 7.94 -2.85 8.66
N PHE A 138 6.83 -3.34 9.21
CA PHE A 138 6.81 -4.46 10.17
C PHE A 138 6.88 -5.85 9.53
N ALA A 139 6.60 -6.01 8.24
CA ALA A 139 6.63 -7.34 7.60
C ALA A 139 8.03 -7.80 7.14
N PHE A 140 9.01 -6.90 7.11
CA PHE A 140 10.37 -7.20 6.62
C PHE A 140 11.37 -7.59 7.72
N LEU A 141 11.00 -7.52 9.00
CA LEU A 141 11.87 -7.96 10.10
C LEU A 141 11.92 -9.49 10.30
N PHE A 142 11.21 -10.27 9.46
CA PHE A 142 11.10 -11.73 9.58
C PHE A 142 11.18 -12.49 8.24
N LEU A 143 11.89 -11.94 7.24
CA LEU A 143 12.37 -12.76 6.11
C LEU A 143 13.83 -13.14 6.39
N PRO A 144 14.21 -14.43 6.29
CA PRO A 144 15.57 -14.90 6.55
C PRO A 144 16.60 -14.32 5.58
#